data_AF-F9Y9R9-F1
#
_entry.id   AF-F9Y9R9-F1
#
_cell.length_a   1.000
_cell.length_b   1.000
_cell.length_c   1.000
_cell.angle_alpha   90.00
_cell.angle_beta   90.00
_cell.angle_gamma   90.00
#
_symmetry.space_group_name_H-M   'P 1'
#
loop_
_entity.id
_entity.type
_entity.pdbx_description
1 polymer ?
#
loop_
_entity_poly.entity_id
_entity_poly.type
_entity_poly.pdbx_seq_one_letter_code
_entity_poly.pdbx_strand_id
1 'polypeptide(L)'
;MAEAQVINWTCGEHAFRLRIGEAEALDDLTPQGIADFRFRCRQGIERGSLGFSPVRVREVIDCIRLGLIGGGMEGDAARALALRAMEEADFAELVKICYGIVTGFFSGKDHDQPEKPVAAEMTDENG
;
A
#
# COMPACT_ATOMS: atom_id res chain seq x y z
N MET A 1 6.55 -8.98 5.97
CA MET A 1 6.16 -7.66 5.45
C MET A 1 6.57 -7.59 3.99
N ALA A 2 5.67 -7.13 3.13
CA ALA A 2 5.88 -7.02 1.69
C ALA A 2 7.12 -6.17 1.34
N GLU A 3 7.72 -6.45 0.19
CA GLU A 3 8.80 -5.64 -0.37
C GLU A 3 8.29 -4.29 -0.86
N ALA A 4 9.20 -3.35 -1.12
CA ALA A 4 8.82 -2.05 -1.65
C ALA A 4 8.37 -2.16 -3.11
N GLN A 5 7.23 -1.57 -3.43
CA GLN A 5 6.70 -1.55 -4.79
C GLN A 5 7.24 -0.32 -5.52
N VAL A 6 7.98 -0.53 -6.61
CA VAL A 6 8.39 0.56 -7.50
C VAL A 6 7.23 0.90 -8.44
N ILE A 7 6.85 2.18 -8.46
CA ILE A 7 5.76 2.70 -9.28
C ILE A 7 6.32 3.80 -10.16
N ASN A 8 6.06 3.73 -11.46
CA ASN A 8 6.23 4.83 -12.40
C ASN A 8 4.89 5.60 -12.51
N TRP A 9 4.91 6.88 -12.14
CA TRP A 9 3.74 7.74 -11.98
C TRP A 9 4.09 9.17 -12.40
N THR A 10 3.11 10.07 -12.40
CA THR A 10 3.28 11.47 -12.86
C THR A 10 4.52 12.17 -12.28
N CYS A 11 4.89 11.87 -11.03
CA CYS A 11 6.03 12.49 -10.33
C CYS A 11 7.38 11.76 -10.51
N GLY A 12 7.48 10.81 -11.44
CA GLY A 12 8.67 10.01 -11.74
C GLY A 12 8.53 8.56 -11.28
N GLU A 13 9.66 7.86 -11.13
CA GLU A 13 9.69 6.48 -10.65
C GLU A 13 10.19 6.43 -9.21
N HIS A 14 9.38 5.87 -8.30
CA HIS A 14 9.69 5.84 -6.86
C HIS A 14 9.26 4.52 -6.22
N ALA A 15 10.00 4.10 -5.19
CA ALA A 15 9.65 2.96 -4.36
C ALA A 15 8.69 3.38 -3.24
N PHE A 16 7.63 2.59 -3.04
CA PHE A 16 6.63 2.80 -2.01
C PHE A 16 6.50 1.58 -1.10
N ARG A 17 6.41 1.83 0.21
CA ARG A 17 6.14 0.82 1.23
C ARG A 17 5.70 1.48 2.52
N LEU A 18 4.80 0.84 3.28
CA LEU A 18 4.65 1.13 4.70
C LEU A 18 5.44 0.08 5.50
N ARG A 19 6.32 0.53 6.40
CA ARG A 19 6.82 -0.31 7.49
C ARG A 19 5.91 -0.07 8.70
N ILE A 20 6.16 -0.76 9.80
CA ILE A 20 5.26 -0.70 10.95
C ILE A 20 5.10 0.73 11.49
N GLY A 21 6.18 1.51 11.60
CA GLY A 21 6.12 2.88 12.09
C GLY A 21 5.36 3.83 11.16
N GLU A 22 5.52 3.69 9.84
CA GLU A 22 4.76 4.49 8.86
C GLU A 22 3.28 4.08 8.82
N ALA A 23 2.98 2.80 9.03
CA ALA A 23 1.61 2.33 9.13
C ALA A 23 0.90 2.84 10.39
N GLU A 24 1.56 2.80 11.55
CA GLU A 24 1.06 3.37 12.81
C GLU A 24 0.83 4.88 12.68
N ALA A 25 1.81 5.60 12.10
CA ALA A 25 1.68 7.02 11.85
C ALA A 25 0.52 7.35 10.88
N LEU A 26 0.31 6.53 9.85
CA LEU A 26 -0.83 6.69 8.95
C LEU A 26 -2.15 6.40 9.66
N ASP A 27 -2.18 5.41 10.56
CA ASP A 27 -3.37 5.05 11.36
C ASP A 27 -3.82 6.24 12.20
N ASP A 28 -2.90 6.86 12.94
CA ASP A 28 -3.14 8.04 13.76
C ASP A 28 -3.67 9.24 12.95
N LEU A 29 -3.24 9.38 11.68
CA LEU A 29 -3.65 10.47 10.80
C LEU A 29 -5.00 10.24 10.12
N THR A 30 -5.46 8.99 10.09
CA THR A 30 -6.76 8.57 9.55
C THR A 30 -7.77 8.38 10.68
N PRO A 31 -8.84 9.21 10.79
CA PRO A 31 -9.70 9.18 11.98
C PRO A 31 -10.45 7.87 12.25
N GLN A 32 -10.56 7.00 11.24
CA GLN A 32 -11.19 5.67 11.31
C GLN A 32 -10.17 4.53 11.14
N GLY A 33 -8.87 4.84 11.12
CA GLY A 33 -7.78 3.90 10.88
C GLY A 33 -7.51 3.61 9.41
N ILE A 34 -6.35 3.02 9.13
CA ILE A 34 -5.85 2.80 7.77
C ILE A 34 -6.71 1.78 6.99
N ALA A 35 -7.36 0.86 7.71
CA ALA A 35 -8.24 -0.14 7.10
C ALA A 35 -9.48 0.52 6.48
N ASP A 36 -10.09 1.47 7.18
CA ASP A 36 -11.21 2.27 6.66
C ASP A 36 -10.75 3.19 5.52
N PHE A 37 -9.59 3.83 5.66
CA PHE A 37 -9.00 4.63 4.58
C PHE A 37 -8.81 3.81 3.29
N ARG A 38 -8.29 2.59 3.39
CA ARG A 38 -8.17 1.66 2.25
C ARG A 38 -9.53 1.33 1.63
N PHE A 39 -10.54 1.07 2.46
CA PHE A 39 -11.89 0.80 1.99
C PHE A 39 -12.47 2.01 1.22
N ARG A 40 -12.30 3.23 1.74
CA ARG A 40 -12.73 4.46 1.06
C ARG A 40 -11.99 4.73 -0.24
N CYS A 41 -10.70 4.39 -0.32
CA CYS A 41 -9.93 4.54 -1.56
C CYS A 41 -10.55 3.79 -2.75
N ARG A 42 -11.15 2.60 -2.53
CA ARG A 42 -11.77 1.82 -3.63
C ARG A 42 -13.20 2.27 -3.99
N GLN A 43 -13.89 3.00 -3.11
CA GLN A 43 -15.31 3.35 -3.31
C GLN A 43 -15.56 4.29 -4.49
N GLY A 44 -14.55 5.03 -4.96
CA GLY A 44 -14.69 5.85 -6.17
C GLY A 44 -15.04 5.05 -7.42
N ILE A 45 -14.65 3.77 -7.50
CA ILE A 45 -14.99 2.90 -8.64
C ILE A 45 -16.50 2.79 -8.84
N GLU A 46 -17.26 2.62 -7.75
CA GLU A 46 -18.74 2.55 -7.78
C GLU A 46 -19.38 3.87 -8.24
N ARG A 47 -18.63 4.97 -8.15
CA ARG A 47 -19.03 6.33 -8.58
C ARG A 47 -18.48 6.71 -9.95
N GLY A 48 -17.82 5.77 -10.65
CA GLY A 48 -17.29 5.95 -12.00
C GLY A 48 -15.83 6.40 -12.09
N SER A 49 -15.18 6.77 -10.99
CA SER A 49 -13.74 7.13 -10.96
C SER A 49 -13.18 7.12 -9.54
N LEU A 50 -11.93 6.68 -9.38
CA LEU A 50 -11.19 6.82 -8.12
C LEU A 50 -11.05 8.28 -7.67
N GLY A 51 -11.19 9.25 -8.58
CA GLY A 51 -11.24 10.66 -8.24
C GLY A 51 -12.45 11.06 -7.38
N PHE A 52 -13.50 10.23 -7.33
CA PHE A 52 -14.69 10.43 -6.50
C PHE A 52 -14.65 9.64 -5.17
N SER A 53 -13.53 9.00 -4.86
CA SER A 53 -13.34 8.29 -3.60
C SER A 53 -13.51 9.27 -2.42
N PRO A 54 -14.28 8.90 -1.38
CA PRO A 54 -14.53 9.75 -0.22
C PRO A 54 -13.33 9.79 0.73
N VAL A 55 -12.19 10.24 0.23
CA VAL A 55 -10.95 10.43 0.97
C VAL A 55 -10.63 11.91 1.08
N ARG A 56 -10.02 12.32 2.20
CA ARG A 56 -9.60 13.71 2.39
C ARG A 56 -8.26 13.90 1.70
N VAL A 57 -8.06 15.06 1.09
CA VAL A 57 -6.78 15.45 0.45
C VAL A 57 -5.59 15.22 1.40
N ARG A 58 -5.72 15.60 2.67
CA ARG A 58 -4.67 15.38 3.68
C ARG A 58 -4.31 13.89 3.86
N GLU A 59 -5.30 12.99 3.82
CA GLU A 59 -5.06 11.54 3.98
C GLU A 59 -4.27 10.99 2.80
N VAL A 60 -4.56 11.47 1.59
CA VAL A 60 -3.83 11.11 0.37
C VAL A 60 -2.38 11.61 0.44
N ILE A 61 -2.17 12.87 0.81
CA ILE A 61 -0.83 13.45 0.98
C ILE A 61 -0.01 12.67 2.00
N ASP A 62 -0.58 12.41 3.18
CA ASP A 62 0.11 11.71 4.27
C ASP A 62 0.42 10.26 3.89
N CYS A 63 -0.49 9.57 3.21
CA CYS A 63 -0.27 8.21 2.72
C CYS A 63 0.87 8.14 1.69
N ILE A 64 0.89 9.04 0.70
CA ILE A 64 1.98 9.11 -0.29
C ILE A 64 3.31 9.38 0.40
N ARG A 65 3.36 10.40 1.26
CA ARG A 65 4.57 10.78 2.01
C ARG A 65 5.11 9.60 2.82
N LEU A 66 4.25 8.95 3.60
CA LEU A 66 4.64 7.82 4.45
C LEU A 66 5.03 6.59 3.62
N GLY A 67 4.37 6.34 2.49
CA GLY A 67 4.75 5.29 1.55
C GLY A 67 6.13 5.51 0.94
N LEU A 68 6.47 6.74 0.56
CA LEU A 68 7.81 7.10 0.05
C LEU A 68 8.88 6.92 1.13
N ILE A 69 8.60 7.34 2.37
CA ILE A 69 9.53 7.18 3.51
C ILE A 69 9.82 5.71 3.77
N GLY A 70 8.78 4.87 3.87
CA GLY A 70 9.00 3.44 4.07
C GLY A 70 9.68 2.75 2.89
N GLY A 71 9.56 3.34 1.69
CA GLY A 71 10.30 2.99 0.47
C GLY A 71 11.78 3.43 0.45
N GLY A 72 12.21 4.26 1.41
CA GLY A 72 13.60 4.70 1.59
C GLY A 72 13.89 6.15 1.23
N MET A 73 12.86 6.97 0.96
CA MET A 73 13.03 8.40 0.72
C MET A 73 13.16 9.19 2.03
N GLU A 74 14.00 10.23 2.05
CA GLU A 74 14.10 11.15 3.19
C GLU A 74 12.81 11.92 3.44
N GLY A 75 12.51 12.21 4.71
CA GLY A 75 11.22 12.74 5.16
C GLY A 75 10.81 14.06 4.50
N ASP A 76 11.74 15.02 4.40
CA ASP A 76 11.47 16.33 3.78
C ASP A 76 11.29 16.21 2.27
N ALA A 77 12.07 15.35 1.61
CA ALA A 77 11.94 15.07 0.19
C ALA A 77 10.59 14.40 -0.12
N ALA A 78 10.19 13.42 0.69
CA ALA A 78 8.90 12.76 0.57
C ALA A 78 7.72 13.73 0.78
N ARG A 79 7.83 14.66 1.74
CA ARG A 79 6.81 15.70 1.96
C ARG A 79 6.71 16.64 0.76
N ALA A 80 7.83 17.15 0.28
CA ALA A 80 7.85 18.05 -0.88
C ALA A 80 7.25 17.37 -2.11
N LEU A 81 7.62 16.10 -2.36
CA LEU A 81 7.11 15.33 -3.49
C LEU A 81 5.61 15.05 -3.38
N ALA A 82 5.11 14.66 -2.20
CA ALA A 82 3.68 14.41 -1.99
C ALA A 82 2.82 15.67 -2.17
N LEU A 83 3.34 16.85 -1.77
CA LEU A 83 2.66 18.13 -2.00
C LEU A 83 2.64 18.49 -3.48
N ARG A 84 3.78 18.37 -4.16
CA ARG A 84 3.88 18.61 -5.61
C ARG A 84 2.95 17.69 -6.40
N ALA A 85 2.84 16.43 -6.01
CA ALA A 85 1.96 15.46 -6.65
C ALA A 85 0.48 15.91 -6.66
N MET A 86 0.02 16.62 -5.63
CA MET A 86 -1.35 17.17 -5.60
C MET A 86 -1.60 18.27 -6.63
N GLU A 87 -0.54 18.93 -7.11
CA GLU A 87 -0.63 19.99 -8.11
C GLU A 87 -0.45 19.43 -9.53
N GLU A 88 0.35 18.38 -9.69
CA GLU A 88 0.76 17.86 -11.00
C GLU A 88 -0.02 16.62 -11.46
N ALA A 89 -0.49 15.77 -10.55
CA ALA A 89 -1.08 14.47 -10.87
C ALA A 89 -2.62 14.48 -10.82
N ASP A 90 -3.23 13.55 -11.56
CA ASP A 90 -4.66 13.29 -11.44
C ASP A 90 -4.99 12.67 -10.07
N PHE A 91 -6.03 13.18 -9.41
CA PHE A 91 -6.40 12.71 -8.07
C PHE A 91 -6.74 11.21 -8.06
N ALA A 92 -7.32 10.70 -9.15
CA ALA A 92 -7.61 9.27 -9.29
C ALA A 92 -6.33 8.40 -9.31
N GLU A 93 -5.25 8.90 -9.91
CA GLU A 93 -3.93 8.25 -9.91
C GLU A 93 -3.38 8.19 -8.47
N LEU A 94 -3.45 9.31 -7.74
CA LEU A 94 -2.98 9.39 -6.36
C LEU A 94 -3.74 8.43 -5.43
N VAL A 95 -5.07 8.38 -5.56
CA VAL A 95 -5.91 7.44 -4.79
C VAL A 95 -5.58 5.99 -5.13
N LYS A 96 -5.30 5.68 -6.40
CA LYS A 96 -4.87 4.34 -6.83
C LYS A 96 -3.55 3.93 -6.17
N ILE A 97 -2.58 4.86 -6.10
CA ILE A 97 -1.31 4.63 -5.43
C ILE A 97 -1.53 4.38 -3.93
N CYS A 98 -2.32 5.22 -3.25
CA CYS A 98 -2.67 5.01 -1.84
C CYS A 98 -3.30 3.64 -1.58
N TYR A 99 -4.25 3.22 -2.43
CA TYR A 99 -4.86 1.89 -2.32
C TYR A 99 -3.82 0.77 -2.45
N GLY A 100 -2.88 0.89 -3.39
CA GLY A 100 -1.78 -0.04 -3.57
C GLY A 100 -0.87 -0.13 -2.35
N ILE A 101 -0.41 1.02 -1.84
CA ILE A 101 0.44 1.15 -0.65
C ILE A 101 -0.17 0.41 0.55
N VAL A 102 -1.43 0.72 0.87
CA VAL A 102 -2.08 0.17 2.07
C VAL A 102 -2.45 -1.31 1.86
N THR A 103 -2.81 -1.71 0.64
CA THR A 103 -3.03 -3.14 0.32
C THR A 103 -1.73 -3.94 0.48
N GLY A 104 -0.61 -3.44 -0.03
CA GLY A 104 0.70 -4.10 0.09
C GLY A 104 1.12 -4.30 1.54
N PHE A 105 0.82 -3.33 2.43
CA PHE A 105 1.04 -3.49 3.87
C PHE A 105 0.23 -4.67 4.46
N PHE A 106 -1.07 -4.77 4.14
CA PHE A 106 -1.94 -5.81 4.66
C PHE A 106 -1.68 -7.21 4.07
N SER A 107 -1.12 -7.29 2.87
CA SER A 107 -0.90 -8.58 2.17
C SER A 107 0.18 -9.48 2.79
N GLY A 108 0.95 -9.01 3.78
CA GLY A 108 1.95 -9.86 4.44
C GLY A 108 3.12 -10.25 3.51
N LYS A 109 3.81 -11.36 3.81
CA LYS A 109 4.57 -12.09 2.77
C LYS A 109 3.58 -13.11 2.19
N ASP A 110 3.67 -13.44 0.91
CA ASP A 110 2.93 -14.57 0.35
C ASP A 110 3.07 -15.76 1.31
N HIS A 111 1.94 -16.35 1.70
CA HIS A 111 1.99 -17.62 2.41
C HIS A 111 2.63 -18.60 1.43
N ASP A 112 3.89 -18.99 1.67
CA ASP A 112 4.44 -20.21 1.10
C ASP A 112 3.36 -21.28 1.30
N GLN A 113 2.82 -21.83 0.21
CA GLN A 113 1.87 -22.91 0.33
C GLN A 113 2.53 -23.98 1.19
N PRO A 114 1.89 -24.46 2.27
CA PRO A 114 2.47 -25.54 3.05
C PRO A 114 2.72 -26.69 2.08
N GLU A 115 3.99 -27.07 1.92
CA GLU A 115 4.36 -28.21 1.10
C GLU A 115 3.49 -29.38 1.54
N LYS A 116 2.78 -29.99 0.58
CA LYS A 116 2.01 -31.21 0.87
C LYS A 116 2.97 -32.19 1.52
N PRO A 117 2.66 -32.76 2.71
CA PRO A 117 3.51 -33.78 3.29
C PRO A 117 3.62 -34.92 2.29
N VAL A 118 4.86 -35.26 1.91
CA VAL A 118 5.15 -36.45 1.12
C VAL A 118 4.63 -37.62 1.95
N ALA A 119 3.60 -38.29 1.46
CA ALA A 119 3.13 -39.53 2.05
C ALA A 119 4.31 -40.51 2.04
N ALA A 120 4.79 -40.88 3.21
CA ALA A 120 5.75 -41.97 3.34
C ALA A 120 5.05 -43.24 2.85
N GLU A 121 5.49 -43.76 1.69
CA GLU A 121 5.17 -45.13 1.30
C GLU A 121 5.77 -46.04 2.37
N MET A 122 4.90 -46.60 3.22
CA MET A 122 5.28 -47.76 4.02
C MET A 122 5.44 -48.93 3.05
N THR A 123 6.68 -49.27 2.72
CA THR A 123 7.01 -50.60 2.19
C THR A 123 6.66 -51.62 3.27
N ASP A 124 5.58 -52.34 3.02
CA ASP A 124 5.19 -53.54 3.73
C ASP A 124 6.19 -54.64 3.34
N GLU A 125 7.21 -54.84 4.16
CA GLU A 125 8.11 -55.99 4.10
C GLU A 125 7.50 -57.10 4.95
N ASN A 126 6.64 -57.93 4.34
CA ASN A 126 6.10 -59.13 4.95
C ASN A 126 6.26 -60.33 4.00
N GLY A 127 7.04 -61.33 4.45
CA GLY A 127 6.89 -62.74 4.04
C GLY A 127 7.99 -63.31 3.16
#